data_AF-A0A9P5XF03-F1
#
_entry.id   AF-A0A9P5XF03-F1
#
_cell.length_a   1.000
_cell.length_b   1.000
_cell.length_c   1.000
_cell.angle_alpha   90.00
_cell.angle_beta   90.00
_cell.angle_gamma   90.00
#
_symmetry.space_group_name_H-M   'P 1'
#
loop_
_entity.id
_entity.type
_entity.pdbx_description
1 polymer ?
#
loop_
_entity_poly.entity_id
_entity_poly.type
_entity_poly.pdbx_seq_one_letter_code
_entity_poly.pdbx_strand_id
1 'polypeptide(L)' 'EYDSPPDGMNALWERTQKEWDAIKPDVCQNLIESMPRRVQAILKAKGAHTKY' A
#
# COMPACT_ATOMS: atom_id res chain seq x y z
N GLU A 1 4.57 2.50 -15.43
CA GLU A 1 3.16 2.39 -15.83
C GLU A 1 3.10 1.56 -17.11
N TYR A 2 2.07 0.73 -17.29
CA TYR A 2 1.95 -0.14 -18.46
C TYR A 2 1.01 0.50 -19.48
N ASP A 3 1.40 0.53 -20.75
CA ASP A 3 0.65 1.21 -21.82
C ASP A 3 -0.68 0.51 -22.18
N SER A 4 -0.84 -0.75 -21.78
CA SER A 4 -2.04 -1.56 -22.01
C SER A 4 -2.35 -2.49 -20.82
N PRO A 5 -3.60 -2.97 -20.69
CA PRO A 5 -3.95 -4.05 -19.77
C PRO A 5 -3.10 -5.32 -20.02
N PRO A 6 -2.94 -6.21 -19.02
CA PRO A 6 -2.25 -7.48 -19.23
C PRO A 6 -3.05 -8.40 -20.16
N ASP A 7 -2.37 -9.08 -21.07
CA ASP A 7 -2.98 -9.96 -22.08
C ASP A 7 -3.55 -11.26 -21.52
N GLY A 8 -3.45 -11.47 -20.20
CA GLY A 8 -3.95 -12.66 -19.50
C GLY A 8 -3.38 -12.81 -18.10
N MET A 9 -3.73 -13.92 -17.44
CA MET A 9 -3.36 -14.18 -16.04
C MET A 9 -1.84 -14.21 -15.81
N ASN A 10 -1.08 -14.83 -16.72
CA ASN A 10 0.38 -14.92 -16.60
C ASN A 10 1.04 -13.54 -16.70
N ALA A 11 0.61 -12.72 -17.68
CA ALA A 11 1.10 -11.36 -17.83
C ALA A 11 0.73 -10.49 -16.61
N LEU A 12 -0.47 -10.67 -16.05
CA LEU A 12 -0.87 -9.98 -14.82
C LEU A 12 0.02 -10.38 -13.64
N TRP A 13 0.29 -11.69 -13.48
CA TRP A 13 1.15 -12.21 -12.43
C TRP A 13 2.57 -11.62 -12.50
N GLU A 14 3.21 -11.68 -13.68
CA GLU A 14 4.55 -11.14 -13.89
C GLU A 14 4.63 -9.64 -13.59
N ARG A 15 3.66 -8.87 -14.09
CA ARG A 15 3.58 -7.43 -13.81
C ARG A 15 3.40 -7.15 -12.32
N THR A 16 2.55 -7.92 -11.64
CA THR A 16 2.30 -7.77 -10.20
C THR A 16 3.56 -8.07 -9.38
N GLN A 17 4.28 -9.14 -9.72
CA GLN A 17 5.54 -9.48 -9.08
C GLN A 17 6.59 -8.38 -9.29
N LYS A 18 6.70 -7.86 -10.51
CA LYS A 18 7.62 -6.75 -10.81
C LYS A 18 7.31 -5.50 -10.01
N GLU A 19 6.04 -5.09 -9.90
CA GLU A 19 5.67 -3.93 -9.08
C GLU A 19 5.89 -4.19 -7.59
N TRP A 20 5.63 -5.41 -7.10
CA TRP A 20 5.89 -5.82 -5.72
C TRP A 20 7.37 -5.68 -5.37
N ASP A 21 8.26 -6.22 -6.21
CA ASP A 21 9.71 -6.16 -6.01
C ASP A 21 10.25 -4.72 -6.16
N ALA A 22 9.54 -3.84 -6.85
CA ALA A 22 9.88 -2.42 -7.00
C ALA A 22 9.50 -1.56 -5.78
N ILE A 23 8.71 -2.09 -4.82
CA ILE A 23 8.38 -1.37 -3.60
C ILE A 23 9.65 -1.16 -2.79
N LYS A 24 10.06 0.10 -2.65
CA LYS A 24 11.27 0.45 -1.92
C LYS A 24 11.08 0.27 -0.41
N PRO A 25 12.13 -0.10 0.35
CA PRO A 25 12.05 -0.29 1.79
C PRO A 25 11.54 0.94 2.56
N ASP A 26 11.84 2.15 2.09
CA ASP A 26 11.40 3.40 2.70
C ASP A 26 9.88 3.60 2.63
N VAL A 27 9.22 3.09 1.59
CA VAL A 27 7.74 3.09 1.50
C VAL A 27 7.16 2.30 2.67
N CYS A 28 7.66 1.09 2.91
CA CYS A 28 7.23 0.24 4.03
C CYS A 28 7.56 0.89 5.39
N GLN A 29 8.77 1.44 5.53
CA GLN A 29 9.21 2.12 6.75
C GLN A 29 8.31 3.31 7.07
N ASN A 30 7.99 4.15 6.08
CA ASN A 30 7.12 5.32 6.25
C ASN A 30 5.70 4.92 6.68
N LEU A 31 5.18 3.78 6.22
CA LEU A 31 3.89 3.25 6.68
C LEU A 31 3.93 2.90 8.17
N ILE A 32 5.00 2.22 8.63
CA ILE A 32 5.21 1.87 10.03
C ILE A 32 5.34 3.15 10.88
N GLU A 33 6.17 4.09 10.45
CA GLU A 33 6.38 5.36 11.14
C GLU A 33 5.10 6.22 11.20
N SER A 34 4.16 6.01 10.27
CA SER A 34 2.85 6.68 10.30
C SER A 34 1.90 6.15 11.38
N MET A 35 2.15 4.95 11.94
CA MET A 35 1.23 4.26 12.84
C MET A 35 0.84 5.06 14.09
N PRO A 36 1.76 5.72 14.82
CA PRO A 36 1.37 6.53 15.97
C PRO A 36 0.31 7.59 15.62
N ARG A 37 0.43 8.24 14.47
CA ARG A 37 -0.55 9.24 13.99
C ARG A 37 -1.90 8.62 13.67
N ARG A 38 -1.94 7.41 13.09
CA ARG A 38 -3.17 6.65 12.81
C ARG A 38 -3.86 6.24 14.11
N VAL A 39 -3.10 5.78 15.10
CA VAL A 39 -3.62 5.45 16.44
C VAL A 39 -4.22 6.68 17.11
N GLN A 40 -3.55 7.84 17.05
CA GLN A 40 -4.13 9.09 17.59
C GLN A 40 -5.45 9.46 16.91
N ALA A 41 -5.60 9.20 15.60
CA ALA A 41 -6.86 9.43 14.91
C ALA A 41 -7.99 8.52 15.44
N ILE A 42 -7.69 7.24 15.74
CA ILE A 42 -8.65 6.30 16.34
C ILE A 42 -9.04 6.74 17.76
N LEU A 43 -8.07 7.18 18.57
CA LEU A 43 -8.34 7.69 19.92
C LEU A 43 -9.28 8.91 19.88
N LYS A 44 -9.02 9.86 18.98
CA LYS A 44 -9.91 11.03 18.77
C LYS A 44 -11.29 10.61 18.29
N ALA A 45 -11.36 9.59 17.45
CA ALA A 45 -12.61 9.01 16.95
C ALA A 45 -13.30 8.08 17.98
N LYS A 46 -12.77 7.95 19.20
CA LYS A 46 -13.28 7.04 20.25
C LYS A 46 -13.46 5.60 19.75
N GLY A 47 -12.53 5.12 18.95
CA GLY A 47 -12.55 3.77 18.39
C GLY A 47 -13.35 3.62 17.09
N ALA A 48 -13.99 4.67 16.57
CA ALA A 48 -14.68 4.64 15.28
C ALA A 48 -13.71 4.70 14.09
N HIS A 49 -14.25 4.57 12.86
CA HIS A 49 -13.46 4.59 11.63
C HIS A 49 -12.68 5.91 11.45
N THR A 50 -11.59 5.85 10.70
CA THR A 50 -10.80 7.04 10.35
C THR A 50 -10.65 7.15 8.83
N LYS A 51 -9.91 8.15 8.34
CA LYS A 51 -9.62 8.29 6.90
C LYS A 51 -8.55 7.30 6.38
N TYR A 52 -7.93 6.56 7.28
CA TYR A 52 -6.84 5.63 7.02
C TYR A 52 -7.36 4.20 6.88
#